data_AF-A0A1T4LUN0-F1
#
_entry.id   AF-A0A1T4LUN0-F1
#
_cell.length_a   1.000
_cell.length_b   1.000
_cell.length_c   1.000
_cell.angle_alpha   90.00
_cell.angle_beta   90.00
_cell.angle_gamma   90.00
#
_symmetry.space_group_name_H-M   'P 1'
#
loop_
_entity.id
_entity.type
_entity.pdbx_description
1 polymer ?
#
loop_
_entity_poly.entity_id
_entity_poly.type
_entity_poly.pdbx_seq_one_letter_code
_entity_poly.pdbx_strand_id
1 'polypeptide(L)' 'HINHKLIRPRTPWHNGKVERSHRNDQERFYNYLSFYSYDDLIVQMKQYLKRSNNIPMSVLGWKSPLQKRAELEYIVD' A
#
# COMPACT_ATOMS: atom_id res chain seq x y z
N HIS A 1 -16.50 -16.03 5.88
CA HIS A 1 -17.36 -15.05 5.18
C HIS A 1 -16.76 -13.66 5.41
N ILE A 2 -16.55 -12.85 4.36
CA ILE A 2 -16.00 -11.49 4.50
C ILE A 2 -17.17 -10.51 4.68
N ASN A 3 -17.20 -9.79 5.79
CA ASN A 3 -18.24 -8.82 6.08
C ASN A 3 -17.95 -7.50 5.36
N HIS A 4 -18.85 -7.08 4.46
CA HIS A 4 -18.78 -5.79 3.80
C HIS A 4 -19.13 -4.66 4.78
N LYS A 5 -18.25 -3.65 4.87
CA LYS A 5 -18.46 -2.46 5.70
C LYS A 5 -18.49 -1.21 4.84
N LEU A 6 -19.59 -0.46 4.91
CA LEU A 6 -19.74 0.83 4.24
C LEU A 6 -19.24 1.98 5.12
N ILE A 7 -18.62 2.98 4.50
CA ILE A 7 -18.27 4.24 5.14
C ILE A 7 -19.43 5.21 4.93
N ARG A 8 -19.77 6.00 5.96
CA ARG A 8 -20.85 7.00 5.87
C ARG A 8 -20.53 8.03 4.77
N PRO A 9 -21.51 8.43 3.93
CA PRO A 9 -21.31 9.48 2.94
C PRO A 9 -20.79 10.77 3.59
N ARG A 10 -19.96 11.52 2.84
CA ARG A 10 -19.37 12.81 3.26
C ARG A 10 -18.44 12.71 4.49
N THR A 11 -17.80 11.55 4.69
CA THR A 11 -16.80 11.35 5.76
C THR A 11 -15.39 11.01 5.21
N PRO A 12 -14.78 11.90 4.40
CA PRO A 12 -13.52 11.61 3.70
C PRO A 12 -12.34 11.31 4.64
N TRP A 13 -12.36 11.80 5.88
CA TRP A 13 -11.33 11.51 6.87
C TRP A 13 -11.23 10.03 7.23
N HIS A 14 -12.33 9.27 7.13
CA HIS A 14 -12.30 7.81 7.30
C HIS A 14 -11.50 7.11 6.19
N ASN A 15 -11.34 7.75 5.02
CA ASN A 15 -10.53 7.22 3.93
C ASN A 15 -9.06 7.65 3.99
N GLY A 16 -8.63 8.36 5.05
CA GLY A 16 -7.31 8.98 5.12
C GLY A 16 -6.12 8.02 4.94
N LYS A 17 -6.28 6.75 5.30
CA LYS A 17 -5.25 5.71 5.03
C LYS A 17 -5.10 5.43 3.54
N VAL A 18 -6.22 5.29 2.83
CA VAL A 18 -6.25 5.04 1.38
C VAL A 18 -5.72 6.25 0.63
N GLU A 19 -6.20 7.46 0.98
CA GLU A 19 -5.74 8.71 0.36
C GLU A 19 -4.23 8.94 0.58
N ARG A 20 -3.70 8.59 1.76
CA ARG A 20 -2.25 8.65 2.01
C ARG A 20 -1.48 7.65 1.15
N SER A 21 -2.02 6.44 0.94
CA SER A 21 -1.39 5.46 0.04
C SER A 21 -1.33 6.00 -1.39
N HIS A 22 -2.43 6.54 -1.90
CA HIS A 22 -2.47 7.12 -3.24
C HIS A 22 -1.47 8.26 -3.41
N ARG A 23 -1.36 9.15 -2.41
CA ARG A 23 -0.36 10.23 -2.43
C ARG A 23 1.07 9.68 -2.45
N ASN A 24 1.38 8.70 -1.60
CA ASN A 24 2.70 8.07 -1.58
C ASN A 24 3.04 7.41 -2.92
N ASP A 25 2.07 6.74 -3.56
CA ASP A 25 2.25 6.11 -4.87
C ASP A 25 2.46 7.16 -5.96
N GLN A 26 1.73 8.26 -5.90
CA GLN A 26 1.95 9.41 -6.78
C GLN A 26 3.38 9.94 -6.65
N GLU A 27 3.80 10.25 -5.42
CA GLU A 27 5.10 10.83 -5.11
C GLU A 27 6.27 9.91 -5.42
N ARG A 28 6.13 8.59 -5.20
CA ARG A 28 7.26 7.64 -5.26
C ARG A 28 7.32 6.80 -6.52
N PHE A 29 6.24 6.74 -7.28
CA PHE A 29 6.12 5.90 -8.47
C PHE A 29 5.61 6.70 -9.67
N TYR A 30 4.35 7.16 -9.63
CA TYR A 30 3.72 7.70 -10.85
C TYR A 30 4.37 8.97 -11.38
N ASN A 31 4.90 9.84 -10.52
CA ASN A 31 5.63 11.04 -10.96
C ASN A 31 6.89 10.74 -11.79
N TYR A 32 7.45 9.53 -11.68
CA TYR A 32 8.68 9.12 -12.34
C TYR A 32 8.48 7.94 -13.30
N LEU A 33 7.23 7.47 -13.46
CA LEU A 33 6.92 6.28 -14.24
C LEU A 33 7.02 6.59 -15.74
N SER A 34 7.86 5.84 -16.44
CA SER A 34 7.89 5.77 -17.89
C SER A 34 8.09 4.31 -18.30
N PHE A 35 7.40 3.85 -19.35
CA PHE A 35 7.46 2.45 -19.78
C PHE A 35 7.36 2.35 -21.30
N TYR A 36 7.97 1.31 -21.86
CA TYR A 36 8.05 1.10 -23.31
C TYR A 36 6.97 0.12 -23.83
N SER A 37 6.41 -0.70 -22.94
CA SER A 37 5.37 -1.68 -23.25
C SER A 37 4.53 -1.99 -22.03
N TYR A 38 3.40 -2.66 -22.23
CA TYR A 38 2.57 -3.13 -21.14
C TYR A 38 3.32 -4.11 -20.21
N ASP A 39 4.13 -5.01 -20.77
CA ASP A 39 4.91 -5.96 -19.98
C ASP A 39 5.94 -5.25 -19.07
N ASP A 40 6.59 -4.20 -19.60
CA ASP A 40 7.51 -3.35 -18.84
C ASP A 40 6.78 -2.64 -17.69
N LEU A 41 5.60 -2.06 -17.95
CA LEU A 41 4.76 -1.48 -16.90
C LEU A 41 4.47 -2.50 -15.78
N ILE A 42 4.08 -3.73 -16.12
CA ILE A 42 3.78 -4.77 -15.13
C ILE A 42 5.02 -5.13 -14.31
N VAL A 43 6.20 -5.22 -14.93
CA VAL A 43 7.47 -5.48 -14.23
C VAL A 43 7.80 -4.34 -13.27
N GLN A 44 7.71 -3.08 -13.72
CA GLN A 44 7.98 -1.91 -12.88
C GLN A 44 7.00 -1.82 -11.71
N MET A 45 5.71 -2.08 -11.93
CA MET A 45 4.70 -2.12 -10.87
C MET A 45 5.01 -3.19 -9.82
N LYS A 46 5.40 -4.40 -10.25
CA LYS A 46 5.80 -5.48 -9.32
C LYS A 46 7.01 -5.09 -8.48
N GLN A 47 8.02 -4.46 -9.09
CA GLN A 47 9.21 -3.98 -8.37
C GLN A 47 8.86 -2.88 -7.38
N TYR A 48 8.02 -1.92 -7.78
CA TYR A 48 7.54 -0.86 -6.89
C TYR A 48 6.77 -1.43 -5.68
N LEU A 49 5.83 -2.36 -5.92
CA LEU A 49 5.08 -3.02 -4.87
C LEU A 49 5.99 -3.82 -3.92
N LYS A 50 7.00 -4.51 -4.44
CA LYS A 50 8.00 -5.19 -3.61
C LYS A 50 8.74 -4.19 -2.73
N ARG A 51 9.20 -3.07 -3.30
CA ARG A 51 9.91 -2.03 -2.56
C ARG A 51 9.03 -1.41 -1.47
N SER A 52 7.83 -0.92 -1.82
CA SER A 52 6.94 -0.22 -0.88
C SER A 52 6.55 -1.10 0.31
N ASN A 53 6.31 -2.39 0.08
CA ASN A 53 5.95 -3.36 1.11
C ASN A 53 7.14 -3.79 2.02
N ASN A 54 8.38 -3.47 1.63
CA ASN A 54 9.58 -3.75 2.41
C ASN A 54 10.14 -2.51 3.13
N ILE A 55 9.68 -1.29 2.82
CA ILE A 55 10.13 -0.08 3.50
C ILE A 55 9.55 -0.04 4.92
N PRO A 56 10.38 0.05 5.98
CA PRO A 56 9.91 0.26 7.34
C PRO A 56 9.18 1.59 7.49
N MET A 57 8.11 1.60 8.29
CA MET A 57 7.34 2.82 8.55
C MET A 57 7.23 3.09 10.05
N SER A 58 7.42 4.35 10.45
CA SER A 58 7.32 4.77 11.86
C SER A 58 5.94 4.45 12.47
N VAL A 59 4.87 4.61 11.69
CA VAL A 59 3.49 4.28 12.11
C VAL A 59 3.26 2.78 12.39
N LEU A 60 4.17 1.92 11.96
CA LEU A 60 4.16 0.48 12.23
C LEU A 60 5.21 0.07 13.27
N GLY A 61 5.76 1.03 14.03
CA GLY A 61 6.84 0.76 14.98
C GLY A 61 8.15 0.37 14.28
N TRP A 62 8.46 1.05 13.17
CA TRP A 62 9.64 0.77 12.33
C TRP A 62 9.67 -0.65 11.73
N LYS A 63 8.49 -1.27 11.55
CA LYS A 63 8.30 -2.49 10.77
C LYS A 63 7.87 -2.16 9.34
N SER A 64 8.22 -3.01 8.39
CA SER A 64 7.66 -2.96 7.03
C SER A 64 6.21 -3.49 7.01
N PRO A 65 5.40 -3.14 5.99
CA PRO A 65 4.08 -3.75 5.81
C PRO A 65 4.10 -5.28 5.83
N LEU A 66 5.09 -5.93 5.21
CA LEU A 66 5.23 -7.39 5.23
C LEU A 66 5.54 -7.94 6.62
N GLN A 67 6.44 -7.29 7.35
CA GLN A 67 6.74 -7.69 8.74
C GLN A 67 5.51 -7.54 9.63
N LYS A 68 4.76 -6.44 9.47
CA LYS A 68 3.54 -6.23 10.25
C LYS A 68 2.46 -7.24 9.90
N ARG A 69 2.33 -7.61 8.62
CA ARG A 69 1.41 -8.67 8.19
C ARG A 69 1.76 -10.01 8.85
N ALA A 70 3.02 -10.43 8.78
CA ALA A 70 3.48 -11.68 9.38
C ALA A 70 3.23 -11.71 10.91
N GLU A 71 3.45 -10.58 11.60
CA GLU A 71 3.13 -10.46 13.03
C GLU A 71 1.62 -10.63 13.30
N LEU A 72 0.75 -10.05 12.47
CA LEU A 72 -0.69 -10.16 12.64
C LEU A 72 -1.20 -11.57 12.33
N GLU A 73 -0.60 -12.24 11.34
CA GLU A 73 -0.91 -13.64 11.00
C GLU A 73 -0.55 -14.56 12.18
N TYR A 74 0.64 -14.38 12.79
CA TYR A 74 1.06 -15.16 13.96
C TYR A 74 0.17 -15.01 15.20
N ILE A 75 -0.49 -13.87 15.39
CA ILE A 75 -1.38 -13.64 16.55
C ILE A 75 -2.76 -14.32 16.36
N VAL A 76 -3.12 -14.62 15.11
CA VAL A 76 -4.43 -15.18 14.75
C VAL A 76 -4.41 -16.72 14.73
N ASP A 77 -3.21 -17.32 14.66
CA ASP A 77 -2.96 -18.76 14.86
C ASP A 77 -2.81 -19.11 16.37
#